data_AF-A0A383DHA1-F1
#
_entry.id   AF-A0A383DHA1-F1
#
_cell.length_a   1.000
_cell.length_b   1.000
_cell.length_c   1.000
_cell.angle_alpha   90.00
_cell.angle_beta   90.00
_cell.angle_gamma   90.00
#
_symmetry.space_group_name_H-M   'P 1'
#
loop_
_entity.id
_entity.type
_entity.pdbx_description
1 polymer ?
#
loop_
_entity_poly.entity_id
_entity_poly.type
_entity_poly.pdbx_seq_one_letter_code
_entity_poly.pdbx_strand_id
1 'polypeptide(L)'
;MFDVKWIRENPEDFDAGMARRGLGPKAQQILELDSYRRDLITQCQALQQERNKASKLIGSHKSKGESVAKLVAEVGKLKKHLQADENRIKETDQEIKIILSELPNLPCATVPDGLDEKDNVEVRKVSTPRSFDHDIKF
;
A
#
# COMPACT_ATOMS: atom_id res chain seq x y z
N MET A 1 10.75 -0.58 -2.70
CA MET A 1 9.40 -0.58 -2.09
C MET A 1 8.66 -1.80 -2.60
N PHE A 2 8.01 -2.56 -1.73
CA PHE A 2 7.22 -3.73 -2.15
C PHE A 2 6.01 -3.33 -2.98
N ASP A 3 5.58 -4.23 -3.85
CA ASP A 3 4.28 -4.15 -4.49
C ASP A 3 3.20 -4.66 -3.52
N VAL A 4 2.19 -3.84 -3.24
CA VAL A 4 1.02 -4.22 -2.41
C VAL A 4 0.36 -5.48 -2.94
N LYS A 5 0.32 -5.65 -4.27
CA LYS A 5 -0.24 -6.85 -4.90
C LYS A 5 0.53 -8.10 -4.48
N TRP A 6 1.86 -8.03 -4.47
CA TRP A 6 2.69 -9.16 -4.07
C TRP A 6 2.47 -9.50 -2.59
N ILE A 7 2.35 -8.50 -1.71
CA ILE A 7 2.02 -8.72 -0.29
C ILE A 7 0.64 -9.38 -0.13
N ARG A 8 -0.34 -8.98 -0.94
CA ARG A 8 -1.69 -9.58 -0.94
C ARG A 8 -1.68 -11.05 -1.37
N GLU A 9 -0.80 -11.39 -2.31
CA GLU A 9 -0.66 -12.76 -2.82
C GLU A 9 0.20 -13.63 -1.91
N ASN A 10 1.11 -13.03 -1.12
CA ASN A 10 2.11 -13.75 -0.30
C ASN A 10 2.27 -13.14 1.11
N PRO A 11 1.17 -13.01 1.90
CA PRO A 11 1.24 -12.33 3.20
C PRO A 11 2.11 -13.07 4.22
N GLU A 12 2.05 -14.41 4.22
CA GLU A 12 2.81 -15.24 5.14
C GLU A 12 4.32 -15.17 4.85
N ASP A 13 4.71 -15.27 3.57
CA ASP A 13 6.12 -15.15 3.15
C ASP A 13 6.69 -13.76 3.46
N PHE A 14 5.87 -12.72 3.28
CA PHE A 14 6.26 -11.35 3.61
C PHE A 14 6.55 -11.21 5.10
N ASP A 15 5.63 -11.62 5.96
CA ASP A 15 5.78 -11.50 7.40
C ASP A 15 6.91 -12.41 7.93
N ALA A 16 7.06 -13.61 7.37
CA ALA A 16 8.19 -14.49 7.68
C ALA A 16 9.53 -13.82 7.33
N GLY A 17 9.64 -13.20 6.17
CA GLY A 17 10.85 -12.48 5.77
C GLY A 17 11.12 -11.22 6.60
N MET A 18 10.07 -10.53 7.08
CA MET A 18 10.22 -9.44 8.05
C MET A 18 10.72 -9.93 9.40
N ALA A 19 10.23 -11.10 9.86
CA ALA A 19 10.68 -11.73 11.10
C ALA A 19 12.17 -12.09 11.07
N ARG A 20 12.70 -12.49 9.90
CA ARG A 20 14.15 -12.71 9.70
C ARG A 20 15.01 -11.46 9.91
N ARG A 21 14.41 -10.26 9.90
CA ARG A 21 15.06 -8.99 10.25
C ARG A 21 14.71 -8.48 11.66
N GLY A 22 14.08 -9.32 12.49
CA GLY A 22 13.61 -8.93 13.82
C GLY A 22 12.41 -7.99 13.82
N LEU A 23 11.69 -7.88 12.69
CA LEU A 23 10.47 -7.06 12.60
C LEU A 23 9.24 -7.93 12.84
N GLY A 24 8.23 -7.38 13.53
CA GLY A 24 6.93 -8.02 13.67
C GLY A 24 6.11 -8.05 12.37
N PRO A 25 4.98 -8.77 12.35
CA PRO A 25 4.12 -8.87 11.16
C PRO A 25 3.59 -7.50 10.73
N LYS A 26 3.57 -7.27 9.42
CA LYS A 26 3.16 -6.01 8.77
C LYS A 26 2.11 -6.21 7.68
N ALA A 27 1.96 -7.42 7.15
CA ALA A 27 1.05 -7.70 6.04
C ALA A 27 -0.38 -7.24 6.36
N GLN A 28 -0.91 -7.64 7.52
CA GLN A 28 -2.32 -7.39 7.85
C GLN A 28 -2.71 -5.91 7.79
N GLN A 29 -1.92 -5.01 8.40
CA GLN A 29 -2.18 -3.57 8.37
C GLN A 29 -2.23 -3.02 6.92
N ILE A 30 -1.29 -3.47 6.07
CA ILE A 30 -1.20 -3.05 4.67
C ILE A 30 -2.42 -3.57 3.88
N LEU A 31 -2.85 -4.81 4.16
CA LEU A 31 -3.98 -5.44 3.49
C LEU A 31 -5.32 -4.84 3.89
N GLU A 32 -5.47 -4.39 5.13
CA GLU A 32 -6.67 -3.67 5.59
C GLU A 32 -6.82 -2.33 4.84
N LEU A 33 -5.73 -1.56 4.74
CA LEU A 33 -5.71 -0.31 3.96
C LEU A 33 -5.97 -0.55 2.47
N ASP A 34 -5.35 -1.59 1.90
CA ASP A 34 -5.58 -1.97 0.50
C ASP A 34 -7.03 -2.40 0.25
N SER A 35 -7.63 -3.17 1.16
CA SER A 35 -9.04 -3.57 1.06
C SER A 35 -9.94 -2.35 1.10
N TYR A 36 -9.74 -1.48 2.10
CA TYR A 36 -10.51 -0.26 2.25
C TYR A 36 -10.43 0.62 0.99
N ARG A 37 -9.23 0.77 0.43
CA ARG A 37 -9.02 1.49 -0.83
C ARG A 37 -9.79 0.86 -2.00
N ARG A 38 -9.75 -0.48 -2.15
CA ARG A 38 -10.47 -1.19 -3.22
C ARG A 38 -11.98 -1.02 -3.08
N ASP A 39 -12.50 -1.06 -1.86
CA ASP A 39 -13.92 -0.85 -1.59
C ASP A 39 -14.36 0.57 -1.96
N LEU A 40 -13.56 1.59 -1.65
CA LEU A 40 -13.82 2.97 -2.08
C LEU A 40 -13.81 3.11 -3.60
N ILE A 41 -12.89 2.44 -4.31
CA ILE A 41 -12.86 2.45 -5.78
C ILE A 41 -14.15 1.85 -6.34
N THR A 42 -14.62 0.73 -5.78
CA THR A 42 -15.89 0.10 -6.18
C THR A 42 -17.08 1.02 -5.89
N GLN A 43 -17.10 1.69 -4.74
CA GLN A 43 -18.14 2.66 -4.39
C GLN A 43 -18.14 3.86 -5.35
N CYS A 44 -16.97 4.42 -5.67
CA CYS A 44 -16.83 5.46 -6.69
C CYS A 44 -17.42 5.02 -8.04
N GLN A 45 -17.13 3.79 -8.49
CA GLN A 45 -17.68 3.27 -9.74
C GLN A 45 -19.22 3.18 -9.71
N ALA A 46 -19.79 2.72 -8.59
CA ALA A 46 -21.24 2.64 -8.40
C ALA A 46 -21.89 4.03 -8.40
N LEU A 47 -21.37 4.97 -7.60
CA LEU A 47 -21.86 6.36 -7.53
C LEU A 47 -21.74 7.07 -8.89
N GLN A 48 -20.67 6.79 -9.63
CA GLN A 48 -20.46 7.31 -10.98
C GLN A 48 -21.51 6.78 -11.95
N GLN A 49 -21.90 5.50 -11.83
CA GLN A 49 -22.98 4.93 -12.63
C GLN A 49 -24.34 5.56 -12.27
N GLU A 50 -24.64 5.71 -10.98
CA GLU A 50 -25.87 6.36 -10.49
C GLU A 50 -25.99 7.80 -10.97
N ARG A 51 -24.92 8.58 -10.86
CA ARG A 51 -24.86 9.97 -11.33
C ARG A 51 -25.16 10.07 -12.83
N ASN A 52 -24.62 9.15 -13.61
CA ASN A 52 -24.83 9.12 -15.06
C ASN A 52 -26.28 8.74 -15.40
N LYS A 53 -26.89 7.79 -14.66
CA LYS A 53 -28.31 7.45 -14.79
C LYS A 53 -29.21 8.65 -14.46
N ALA A 54 -28.97 9.31 -13.32
CA ALA A 54 -29.72 10.50 -12.92
C ALA A 54 -29.58 11.65 -13.92
N SER A 55 -28.37 11.88 -14.45
CA SER A 55 -28.13 12.88 -15.49
C SER A 55 -28.93 12.63 -16.78
N LYS A 56 -29.06 11.37 -17.20
CA LYS A 56 -29.89 10.99 -18.36
C LYS A 56 -31.38 11.24 -18.10
N LEU A 57 -31.86 10.92 -16.90
CA LEU A 57 -33.24 11.19 -16.50
C LEU A 57 -33.53 12.70 -16.54
N ILE A 58 -32.62 13.54 -16.05
CA ILE A 58 -32.79 15.01 -16.13
C ILE A 58 -33.02 15.46 -17.58
N GLY A 59 -32.22 14.96 -18.53
CA GLY A 59 -32.39 15.28 -19.95
C GLY A 59 -33.77 14.84 -20.49
N SER A 60 -34.20 13.62 -20.15
CA SER A 60 -35.51 13.11 -20.56
C SER A 60 -36.67 13.91 -19.97
N HIS A 61 -36.66 14.17 -18.67
CA HIS A 61 -37.71 14.95 -18.00
C HIS A 61 -37.78 16.39 -18.52
N LYS A 62 -36.63 17.05 -18.76
CA LYS A 62 -36.60 18.38 -19.39
C LYS A 62 -37.25 18.39 -20.77
N SER A 63 -37.01 17.36 -21.60
CA SER A 63 -37.64 17.26 -22.93
C SER A 63 -39.16 17.09 -22.88
N LYS A 64 -39.69 16.57 -21.77
CA LYS A 64 -41.13 16.38 -21.52
C LYS A 64 -41.78 17.56 -20.77
N GLY A 65 -41.02 18.60 -20.43
CA GLY A 65 -41.51 19.72 -19.61
C GLY A 65 -41.75 19.35 -18.14
N GLU A 66 -41.22 18.24 -17.66
CA GLU A 66 -41.39 17.76 -16.29
C GLU A 66 -40.37 18.40 -15.32
N SER A 67 -40.71 18.45 -14.03
CA SER A 67 -39.83 19.01 -13.01
C SER A 67 -38.61 18.11 -12.74
N VAL A 68 -37.42 18.71 -12.75
CA VAL A 68 -36.13 18.03 -12.51
C VAL A 68 -35.45 18.42 -11.21
N ALA A 69 -36.08 19.25 -10.37
CA ALA A 69 -35.45 19.80 -9.18
C ALA A 69 -34.90 18.71 -8.23
N LYS A 70 -35.64 17.61 -8.03
CA LYS A 70 -35.22 16.47 -7.21
C LYS A 70 -33.99 15.76 -7.79
N LEU A 71 -34.00 15.48 -9.10
CA LEU A 71 -32.90 14.82 -9.79
C LEU A 71 -31.63 15.68 -9.81
N VAL A 72 -31.77 17.00 -9.99
CA VAL A 72 -30.63 17.94 -9.91
C VAL A 72 -30.02 17.94 -8.51
N ALA A 73 -30.85 17.95 -7.46
CA ALA A 73 -30.38 17.87 -6.08
C ALA A 73 -29.66 16.54 -5.80
N GLU A 74 -30.17 15.43 -6.32
CA GLU A 74 -29.56 14.10 -6.21
C GLU A 74 -28.19 14.02 -6.89
N VAL A 75 -28.08 14.49 -8.14
CA VAL A 75 -26.79 14.57 -8.85
C VAL A 75 -25.79 15.44 -8.07
N GLY A 76 -26.26 16.54 -7.46
CA GLY A 76 -25.45 17.37 -6.60
C GLY A 76 -24.91 16.63 -5.37
N LYS A 77 -25.73 15.79 -4.72
CA LYS A 77 -25.29 14.93 -3.61
C LYS A 77 -24.28 13.89 -4.08
N LEU A 78 -24.59 13.15 -5.14
CA LEU A 78 -23.70 12.12 -5.71
C LEU A 78 -22.33 12.70 -6.08
N LYS A 79 -22.29 13.93 -6.62
CA LYS A 79 -21.03 14.62 -6.91
C LYS A 79 -20.20 14.89 -5.65
N LYS A 80 -20.83 15.30 -4.54
CA LYS A 80 -20.14 15.52 -3.27
C LYS A 80 -19.59 14.22 -2.67
N HIS A 81 -20.37 13.14 -2.72
CA HIS A 81 -19.93 11.82 -2.28
C HIS A 81 -18.74 11.30 -3.10
N LEU A 82 -18.84 11.36 -4.44
CA LEU A 82 -17.72 11.00 -5.33
C LEU A 82 -16.44 11.76 -4.98
N GLN A 83 -16.53 13.08 -4.77
CA GLN A 83 -15.36 13.89 -4.45
C GLN A 83 -14.73 13.50 -3.10
N ALA A 84 -15.56 13.14 -2.11
CA ALA A 84 -15.10 12.70 -0.81
C ALA A 84 -14.37 11.35 -0.90
N ASP A 85 -14.96 10.38 -1.61
CA ASP A 85 -14.38 9.04 -1.78
C ASP A 85 -13.07 9.11 -2.60
N GLU A 86 -13.02 9.93 -3.66
CA GLU A 86 -11.79 10.19 -4.42
C GLU A 86 -10.66 10.76 -3.58
N ASN A 87 -10.97 11.66 -2.65
CA ASN A 87 -9.97 12.21 -1.72
C ASN A 87 -9.51 11.13 -0.74
N ARG A 88 -10.44 10.33 -0.22
CA ARG A 88 -10.12 9.25 0.71
C ARG A 88 -9.27 8.15 0.07
N ILE A 89 -9.49 7.86 -1.21
CA ILE A 89 -8.62 6.96 -2.00
C ILE A 89 -7.20 7.51 -2.04
N LYS A 90 -7.01 8.81 -2.34
CA LYS A 90 -5.68 9.43 -2.39
C LYS A 90 -4.97 9.43 -1.04
N GLU A 91 -5.70 9.70 0.04
CA GLU A 91 -5.17 9.63 1.41
C GLU A 91 -4.71 8.21 1.74
N THR A 92 -5.54 7.21 1.44
CA THR A 92 -5.22 5.80 1.70
C THR A 92 -4.03 5.34 0.85
N ASP A 93 -3.94 5.77 -0.41
CA ASP A 93 -2.78 5.53 -1.28
C ASP A 93 -1.49 6.11 -0.69
N GLN A 94 -1.57 7.31 -0.14
CA GLN A 94 -0.43 7.96 0.50
C GLN A 94 -0.02 7.24 1.79
N GLU A 95 -0.98 6.81 2.61
CA GLU A 95 -0.73 6.04 3.83
C GLU A 95 -0.04 4.71 3.53
N ILE A 96 -0.54 3.94 2.57
CA ILE A 96 0.10 2.70 2.11
C ILE A 96 1.52 2.98 1.62
N LYS A 97 1.72 4.03 0.80
CA LYS A 97 3.04 4.39 0.28
C LYS A 97 4.03 4.73 1.39
N ILE A 98 3.60 5.46 2.42
CA ILE A 98 4.44 5.81 3.58
C ILE A 98 4.89 4.53 4.29
N ILE A 99 3.93 3.67 4.66
CA ILE A 99 4.23 2.40 5.35
C ILE A 99 5.23 1.57 4.53
N LEU A 100 5.00 1.38 3.23
CA LEU A 100 5.88 0.58 2.40
C LEU A 100 7.27 1.19 2.19
N SER A 101 7.40 2.51 2.31
CA SER A 101 8.68 3.21 2.16
C SER A 101 9.59 3.04 3.38
N GLU A 102 9.02 2.73 4.53
CA GLU A 102 9.74 2.50 5.78
C GLU A 102 10.23 1.06 5.94
N LEU A 103 9.74 0.14 5.10
CA LEU A 103 10.05 -1.29 5.22
C LEU A 103 11.35 -1.66 4.50
N PRO A 104 12.22 -2.46 5.13
CA PRO A 104 13.43 -2.98 4.49
C PRO A 104 13.09 -4.06 3.46
N ASN A 105 14.02 -4.38 2.57
CA ASN A 105 13.81 -5.48 1.62
C ASN A 105 13.87 -6.86 2.29
N LEU A 106 13.23 -7.89 1.73
CA LEU A 106 13.32 -9.25 2.26
C LEU A 106 14.74 -9.79 2.10
N PRO A 107 15.29 -10.50 3.11
CA PRO A 107 16.52 -11.25 2.92
C PRO A 107 16.33 -12.33 1.84
N CYS A 108 17.34 -12.53 1.00
CA CYS A 108 17.33 -13.66 0.06
C CYS A 108 17.32 -14.98 0.83
N ALA A 109 16.84 -16.05 0.19
CA ALA A 109 16.82 -17.40 0.78
C ALA A 109 18.22 -17.89 1.18
N THR A 110 19.28 -17.42 0.50
CA THR A 110 20.67 -17.82 0.77
C THR A 110 21.36 -16.99 1.85
N VAL A 111 20.73 -15.90 2.33
CA VAL A 111 21.28 -15.10 3.43
C VAL A 111 21.08 -15.90 4.72
N PRO A 112 22.11 -16.09 5.56
CA PRO A 112 21.95 -16.76 6.85
C PRO A 112 21.08 -15.93 7.81
N ASP A 113 20.36 -16.60 8.70
CA ASP A 113 19.64 -15.93 9.78
C ASP A 113 20.63 -15.47 10.85
N GLY A 114 20.36 -14.29 11.44
CA GLY A 114 21.18 -13.69 12.47
C GLY A 114 20.49 -12.48 13.08
N LEU A 115 20.78 -12.22 14.35
CA LEU A 115 20.21 -11.11 15.10
C LEU A 115 21.11 -9.87 15.04
N ASP A 116 22.43 -10.08 15.08
CA ASP A 116 23.43 -9.02 15.09
C ASP A 116 24.69 -9.40 14.29
N GLU A 117 25.72 -8.53 14.35
CA GLU A 117 26.96 -8.73 13.60
C GLU A 117 27.76 -9.98 13.98
N LYS A 118 27.48 -10.62 15.12
CA LYS A 118 28.19 -11.82 15.58
C LYS A 118 27.73 -13.08 14.87
N ASP A 119 26.53 -13.05 14.27
CA ASP A 119 25.98 -14.14 13.48
C ASP A 119 26.48 -14.12 12.02
N ASN A 120 27.28 -13.11 11.66
CA ASN A 120 27.86 -13.03 10.32
C ASN A 120 28.81 -14.21 10.05
N VAL A 121 28.59 -14.89 8.92
CA VAL A 121 29.43 -16.00 8.47
C VAL A 121 30.56 -15.49 7.60
N GLU A 122 31.81 -15.72 8.00
CA GLU A 122 32.98 -15.45 7.16
C GLU A 122 32.99 -16.41 5.96
N VAL A 123 32.86 -15.87 4.74
CA VAL A 123 32.85 -16.67 3.51
C VAL A 123 34.25 -16.99 3.02
N ARG A 124 35.19 -16.04 3.16
CA ARG A 124 36.60 -16.23 2.78
C ARG A 124 37.50 -15.26 3.52
N LYS A 125 38.71 -15.72 3.79
CA LYS A 125 39.85 -14.89 4.20
C LYS A 125 40.88 -14.87 3.09
N VAL A 126 41.27 -13.67 2.66
CA VAL A 126 42.31 -13.49 1.65
C VAL A 126 43.50 -12.79 2.30
N SER A 127 44.69 -13.37 2.08
CA SER A 127 45.94 -12.94 2.70
C SER A 127 45.99 -13.12 4.22
N THR A 128 47.17 -12.89 4.79
CA THR A 128 47.43 -12.98 6.23
C THR A 128 47.63 -11.57 6.79
N PRO A 129 46.94 -11.17 7.87
CA PRO A 129 47.22 -9.92 8.55
C PRO A 129 48.71 -9.80 8.90
N ARG A 130 49.28 -8.59 8.75
CA ARG A 130 50.70 -8.33 9.01
C ARG A 130 51.03 -8.60 10.47
N SER A 131 52.12 -9.35 10.71
CA SER A 131 52.71 -9.46 12.04
C SER A 131 53.59 -8.24 12.30
N PHE A 132 53.45 -7.65 13.49
CA PHE A 132 54.28 -6.55 13.97
C PHE A 132 55.21 -7.06 15.07
N ASP A 133 56.48 -6.67 14.99
CA ASP A 133 57.53 -6.96 15.97
C ASP A 133 57.68 -5.84 17.03
N HIS A 134 56.74 -4.91 17.04
CA HIS A 134 56.67 -3.76 17.92
C HIS A 134 55.21 -3.45 18.26
N ASP A 135 55.01 -2.67 19.32
CA ASP A 135 53.66 -2.25 19.72
C ASP A 135 53.01 -1.40 18.63
N ILE A 136 51.80 -1.78 18.26
CA ILE A 136 50.98 -1.03 17.30
C ILE A 136 50.50 0.25 18.01
N LYS A 137 50.81 1.40 17.42
CA LYS A 137 50.22 2.68 17.84
C LYS A 137 48.85 2.80 17.21
N PHE A 138 47.83 3.00 18.05
CA PHE A 138 46.45 3.27 17.65
C PHE A 138 46.22 4.78 17.50
#